data_AF-A0A1G0KXA1-F1
#
_entry.id   AF-A0A1G0KXA1-F1
#
_cell.length_a   1.000
_cell.length_b   1.000
_cell.length_c   1.000
_cell.angle_alpha   90.00
_cell.angle_beta   90.00
_cell.angle_gamma   90.00
#
_symmetry.space_group_name_H-M   'P 1'
#
loop_
_entity.id
_entity.type
_entity.pdbx_description
1 polymer ?
#
loop_
_entity_poly.entity_id
_entity_poly.type
_entity_poly.pdbx_seq_one_letter_code
_entity_poly.pdbx_strand_id
1 'polypeptide(L)'
;MIHPSGALLRLVSLLALMGAAGGALAGQFRFHDKPNFTGTTLEENWCGEEVALKLTALQDPAIFDPPDSVYLQRKVLGTSRAALNIVCPGVRKITFSGWYKGELYYAGAAAAEDDWQLVGIYAKP
;
A
#
# COMPACT_ATOMS: atom_id res chain seq x y z
N MET A 1 -7.56 -37.42 -15.56
CA MET A 1 -7.59 -37.03 -14.13
C MET A 1 -6.58 -35.91 -13.95
N ILE A 2 -7.05 -34.65 -13.88
CA ILE A 2 -6.20 -33.46 -13.79
C ILE A 2 -6.22 -33.02 -12.32
N HIS A 3 -5.03 -33.02 -11.70
CA HIS A 3 -4.78 -32.52 -10.34
C HIS A 3 -4.97 -30.98 -10.29
N PRO A 4 -5.78 -30.44 -9.37
CA PRO A 4 -5.84 -29.01 -9.12
C PRO A 4 -5.21 -28.72 -7.76
N SER A 5 -3.92 -28.40 -7.67
CA SER A 5 -3.30 -27.91 -6.41
C SER A 5 -1.91 -27.34 -6.69
N GLY A 6 -1.84 -26.05 -7.00
CA GLY A 6 -0.54 -25.37 -7.15
C GLY A 6 -0.62 -23.84 -7.06
N ALA A 7 -1.78 -23.26 -7.36
CA ALA A 7 -1.94 -21.80 -7.35
C ALA A 7 -2.32 -21.19 -5.99
N LEU A 8 -2.90 -21.97 -5.07
CA LEU A 8 -3.38 -21.42 -3.79
C LEU A 8 -2.27 -21.22 -2.73
N LEU A 9 -1.14 -21.92 -2.83
CA LEU A 9 -0.15 -21.94 -1.75
C LEU A 9 0.78 -20.71 -1.69
N ARG A 10 0.77 -19.83 -2.70
CA ARG A 10 1.62 -18.62 -2.72
C ARG A 10 0.95 -17.37 -2.16
N LEU A 11 -0.37 -17.35 -1.98
CA LEU A 11 -1.06 -16.21 -1.34
C LEU A 11 -1.00 -16.27 0.20
N VAL A 12 -0.74 -17.44 0.79
CA VAL A 12 -0.85 -17.62 2.25
C VAL A 12 0.39 -17.14 3.01
N SER A 13 1.54 -16.98 2.35
CA SER A 13 2.74 -16.44 3.02
C SER A 13 2.67 -14.94 3.35
N LEU A 14 1.68 -14.20 2.84
CA LEU A 14 1.43 -12.81 3.27
C LEU A 14 0.54 -12.71 4.53
N LEU A 15 -0.19 -13.78 4.89
CA LEU A 15 -1.12 -13.76 6.04
C LEU A 15 -0.47 -14.26 7.36
N ALA A 16 0.74 -14.79 7.33
CA ALA A 16 1.35 -15.46 8.49
C ALA A 16 1.96 -14.50 9.56
N LEU A 17 1.71 -13.19 9.47
CA LEU A 17 2.10 -12.20 10.49
C LEU A 17 0.91 -11.58 11.22
N MET A 18 -0.30 -12.12 11.01
CA MET A 18 -1.50 -11.70 11.74
C MET A 18 -1.63 -12.48 13.04
N GLY A 19 -0.61 -12.36 13.88
CA GLY A 19 -0.64 -12.82 15.26
C GLY A 19 -1.64 -11.99 16.05
N ALA A 20 -2.64 -12.67 16.59
CA ALA A 20 -3.64 -12.12 17.48
C ALA A 20 -3.01 -11.47 18.72
N ALA A 21 -3.04 -10.14 18.79
CA ALA A 21 -3.09 -9.34 20.01
C ALA A 21 -3.29 -7.89 19.59
N GLY A 22 -4.22 -7.17 20.23
CA GLY A 22 -4.33 -5.74 20.07
C GLY A 22 -3.01 -5.09 20.50
N GLY A 23 -2.30 -4.50 19.55
CA GLY A 23 -1.00 -3.85 19.74
C GLY A 23 0.07 -4.43 18.83
N ALA A 24 0.70 -3.54 18.06
CA ALA A 24 1.85 -3.72 17.17
C ALA A 24 1.58 -4.28 15.76
N LEU A 25 1.78 -3.41 14.76
CA LEU A 25 2.81 -3.53 13.72
C LEU A 25 2.75 -2.27 12.86
N ALA A 26 3.64 -1.30 13.08
CA ALA A 26 4.03 -0.37 12.03
C ALA A 26 4.84 -1.16 11.00
N GLY A 27 4.14 -1.95 10.18
CA GLY A 27 4.74 -2.90 9.25
C GLY A 27 5.31 -2.18 8.04
N GLN A 28 6.62 -2.29 7.83
CA GLN A 28 7.23 -1.93 6.55
C GLN A 28 7.01 -3.07 5.54
N PHE A 29 6.44 -2.76 4.40
CA PHE A 29 6.30 -3.69 3.27
C PHE A 29 7.20 -3.26 2.11
N ARG A 30 7.73 -4.26 1.42
CA ARG A 30 8.60 -4.09 0.25
C ARG A 30 7.91 -4.61 -0.99
N PHE A 31 8.13 -3.93 -2.10
CA PHE A 31 7.60 -4.34 -3.38
C PHE A 31 8.67 -5.15 -4.12
N HIS A 32 8.38 -6.41 -4.41
CA HIS A 32 9.37 -7.32 -5.01
C HIS A 32 9.85 -6.84 -6.39
N ASP A 33 8.97 -6.17 -7.14
CA ASP A 33 9.27 -5.60 -8.46
C ASP A 33 9.91 -4.20 -8.41
N LYS A 34 9.97 -3.57 -7.22
CA LYS A 34 10.62 -2.26 -6.98
C LYS A 34 11.42 -2.31 -5.67
N PRO A 35 12.63 -2.90 -5.67
CA PRO A 35 13.43 -3.06 -4.44
C PRO A 35 13.88 -1.72 -3.82
N ASN A 36 13.89 -0.65 -4.62
CA ASN A 36 14.20 0.72 -4.19
C ASN A 36 12.99 1.48 -3.66
N PHE A 37 11.92 0.77 -3.32
CA PHE A 37 10.65 1.36 -2.91
C PHE A 37 10.04 0.57 -1.75
N THR A 38 9.61 1.28 -0.72
CA THR A 38 9.05 0.68 0.49
C THR A 38 7.80 1.44 0.91
N GLY A 39 6.89 0.74 1.58
CA GLY A 39 5.72 1.34 2.21
C GLY A 39 5.73 1.05 3.71
N THR A 40 5.23 1.97 4.50
CA THR A 40 5.02 1.82 5.95
C THR A 40 3.68 2.45 6.28
N THR A 41 2.96 1.91 7.26
CA THR A 41 1.77 2.58 7.76
C THR A 41 2.13 3.62 8.80
N LEU A 42 1.30 4.66 8.87
CA LEU A 42 1.52 5.77 9.80
C LEU A 42 0.69 5.65 11.07
N GLU A 43 -0.32 4.78 11.07
CA GLU A 43 -1.26 4.62 12.20
C GLU A 43 -1.06 3.27 12.90
N GLU A 44 -1.19 3.28 14.23
CA GLU A 44 -1.19 2.06 15.04
C GLU A 44 -2.53 1.31 14.96
N ASN A 45 -3.62 2.01 14.61
CA ASN A 45 -4.94 1.42 14.40
C ASN A 45 -5.30 1.39 12.92
N TRP A 46 -5.04 0.25 12.27
CA TRP A 46 -5.24 0.09 10.83
C TRP A 46 -6.69 -0.19 10.43
N CYS A 47 -7.58 -0.44 11.39
CA CYS A 47 -8.97 -0.77 11.13
C CYS A 47 -9.94 0.39 11.39
N GLY A 48 -9.44 1.63 11.30
CA GLY A 48 -10.29 2.81 11.20
C GLY A 48 -11.03 2.91 9.85
N GLU A 49 -11.77 3.98 9.65
CA GLU A 49 -12.36 4.29 8.34
C GLU A 49 -11.30 4.78 7.33
N GLU A 50 -10.19 5.34 7.83
CA GLU A 50 -9.05 5.80 7.04
C GLU A 50 -7.78 5.05 7.45
N VAL A 51 -6.89 4.81 6.48
CA VAL A 51 -5.54 4.30 6.69
C VAL A 51 -4.54 5.18 5.98
N ALA A 52 -3.55 5.68 6.71
CA ALA A 52 -2.44 6.43 6.14
C ALA A 52 -1.20 5.57 5.83
N LEU A 53 -0.72 5.65 4.60
CA LEU A 53 0.46 4.95 4.09
C LEU A 53 1.58 5.95 3.73
N LYS A 54 2.77 5.72 4.26
CA LYS A 54 4.00 6.39 3.86
C LYS A 54 4.77 5.53 2.87
N LEU A 55 4.96 6.04 1.68
CA LEU A 55 5.75 5.45 0.61
C LEU A 55 7.12 6.14 0.59
N THR A 56 8.20 5.36 0.58
CA THR A 56 9.57 5.88 0.58
C THR A 56 10.33 5.32 -0.61
N ALA A 57 10.78 6.21 -1.49
CA ALA A 57 11.73 5.90 -2.55
C ALA A 57 13.16 6.01 -2.02
N LEU A 58 14.01 5.03 -2.34
CA LEU A 58 15.38 4.94 -1.83
C LEU A 58 16.41 5.54 -2.80
N GLN A 59 16.19 5.40 -4.11
CA GLN A 59 17.18 5.81 -5.13
C GLN A 59 16.65 6.88 -6.08
N ASP A 60 15.40 6.74 -6.54
CA ASP A 60 14.82 7.58 -7.59
C ASP A 60 13.36 7.96 -7.24
N PRO A 61 13.01 9.26 -7.17
CA PRO A 61 11.64 9.71 -6.93
C PRO A 61 10.71 9.53 -8.14
N ALA A 62 11.20 9.17 -9.33
CA ALA A 62 10.37 9.04 -10.54
C ALA A 62 9.18 8.08 -10.40
N ILE A 63 9.21 7.15 -9.43
CA ILE A 63 8.04 6.30 -9.10
C ILE A 63 6.81 7.11 -8.65
N PHE A 64 7.05 8.34 -8.20
CA PHE A 64 6.01 9.29 -7.86
C PHE A 64 5.66 10.18 -9.05
N ASP A 65 6.22 10.07 -10.25
CA ASP A 65 5.83 10.95 -11.35
C ASP A 65 4.46 10.52 -11.95
N PRO A 66 3.69 11.44 -12.58
CA PRO A 66 2.40 11.13 -13.21
C PRO A 66 2.39 9.91 -14.16
N PRO A 67 3.37 9.68 -15.05
CA PRO A 67 3.38 8.48 -15.90
C PRO A 67 3.53 7.17 -15.09
N ASP A 68 4.18 7.22 -13.93
CA ASP A 68 4.36 6.09 -13.02
C ASP A 68 3.24 5.97 -11.96
N SER A 69 2.28 6.90 -11.96
CA SER A 69 1.05 6.82 -11.14
C SER A 69 0.25 5.53 -11.35
N VAL A 70 0.38 4.91 -12.53
CA VAL A 70 -0.21 3.58 -12.82
C VAL A 70 0.34 2.52 -11.88
N TYR A 71 1.61 2.61 -11.49
CA TYR A 71 2.20 1.72 -10.49
C TYR A 71 1.54 1.95 -9.12
N LEU A 72 1.39 3.20 -8.69
CA LEU A 72 0.73 3.54 -7.44
C LEU A 72 -0.73 3.05 -7.41
N GLN A 73 -1.50 3.28 -8.47
CA GLN A 73 -2.88 2.80 -8.59
C GLN A 73 -2.96 1.27 -8.57
N ARG A 74 -2.20 0.59 -9.43
CA ARG A 74 -2.41 -0.85 -9.66
C ARG A 74 -1.70 -1.72 -8.64
N LYS A 75 -0.49 -1.35 -8.22
CA LYS A 75 0.35 -2.17 -7.35
C LYS A 75 0.18 -1.76 -5.90
N VAL A 76 0.37 -0.48 -5.59
CA VAL A 76 0.30 -0.01 -4.21
C VAL A 76 -1.13 -0.07 -3.71
N LEU A 77 -2.02 0.74 -4.28
CA LEU A 77 -3.41 0.81 -3.87
C LEU A 77 -4.12 -0.54 -4.06
N GLY A 78 -3.92 -1.22 -5.20
CA GLY A 78 -4.50 -2.54 -5.45
C GLY A 78 -4.14 -3.58 -4.38
N THR A 79 -2.86 -3.66 -3.99
CA THR A 79 -2.42 -4.62 -2.96
C THR A 79 -2.88 -4.20 -1.57
N SER A 80 -2.75 -2.91 -1.23
CA SER A 80 -3.21 -2.38 0.07
C SER A 80 -4.70 -2.60 0.27
N ARG A 81 -5.52 -2.31 -0.75
CA ARG A 81 -6.97 -2.54 -0.70
C ARG A 81 -7.29 -4.02 -0.56
N ALA A 82 -6.62 -4.91 -1.30
CA ALA A 82 -6.87 -6.34 -1.21
C ALA A 82 -6.56 -6.88 0.20
N ALA A 83 -5.45 -6.44 0.81
CA ALA A 83 -5.11 -6.79 2.18
C ALA A 83 -6.10 -6.21 3.18
N LEU A 84 -6.41 -4.90 3.10
CA LEU A 84 -7.32 -4.23 4.01
C LEU A 84 -8.75 -4.79 3.92
N ASN A 85 -9.22 -5.18 2.75
CA ASN A 85 -10.55 -5.79 2.61
C ASN A 85 -10.67 -7.14 3.34
N ILE A 86 -9.55 -7.84 3.60
CA ILE A 86 -9.52 -9.09 4.37
C ILE A 86 -9.36 -8.79 5.86
N VAL A 87 -8.50 -7.83 6.20
CA VAL A 87 -8.03 -7.57 7.56
C VAL A 87 -8.89 -6.54 8.32
N CYS A 88 -9.29 -5.49 7.61
CA CYS A 88 -10.02 -4.33 8.12
C CYS A 88 -11.12 -3.92 7.11
N PRO A 89 -12.21 -4.69 6.98
CA PRO A 89 -13.25 -4.44 5.96
C PRO A 89 -13.99 -3.10 6.14
N GLY A 90 -13.83 -2.42 7.28
CA GLY A 90 -14.40 -1.10 7.55
C GLY A 90 -13.66 0.07 6.90
N VAL A 91 -12.46 -0.15 6.33
CA VAL A 91 -11.70 0.94 5.71
C VAL A 91 -12.41 1.46 4.47
N ARG A 92 -12.64 2.77 4.44
CA ARG A 92 -13.29 3.50 3.35
C ARG A 92 -12.34 4.41 2.59
N LYS A 93 -11.18 4.73 3.16
CA LYS A 93 -10.21 5.65 2.55
C LYS A 93 -8.77 5.23 2.84
N ILE A 94 -7.91 5.39 1.86
CA ILE A 94 -6.46 5.20 2.01
C ILE A 94 -5.77 6.48 1.55
N THR A 95 -4.92 7.04 2.40
CA THR A 95 -4.07 8.18 2.06
C THR A 95 -2.63 7.73 1.88
N PHE A 96 -1.92 8.41 0.98
CA PHE A 96 -0.55 8.10 0.59
C PHE A 96 0.29 9.37 0.70
N SER A 97 1.46 9.25 1.33
CA SER A 97 2.51 10.27 1.27
C SER A 97 3.77 9.66 0.69
N GLY A 98 4.30 10.21 -0.39
CA GLY A 98 5.52 9.75 -1.07
C GLY A 98 6.71 10.61 -0.72
N TRP A 99 7.77 9.99 -0.21
CA TRP A 99 8.95 10.66 0.31
C TRP A 99 10.21 10.17 -0.40
N TYR A 100 11.14 11.10 -0.65
CA TYR A 100 12.48 10.81 -1.15
C TYR A 100 13.50 11.72 -0.47
N LYS A 101 14.55 11.13 0.11
CA LYS A 101 15.60 11.86 0.87
C LYS A 101 15.05 12.81 1.96
N GLY A 102 13.92 12.46 2.55
CA GLY A 102 13.28 13.26 3.61
C GLY A 102 12.35 14.37 3.11
N GLU A 103 12.26 14.58 1.80
CA GLU A 103 11.36 15.55 1.18
C GLU A 103 10.07 14.88 0.69
N LEU A 104 8.95 15.61 0.74
CA LEU A 104 7.65 15.16 0.25
C LEU A 104 7.55 15.40 -1.26
N TYR A 105 7.35 14.34 -2.04
CA TYR A 105 7.21 14.38 -3.50
C TYR A 105 5.78 14.15 -3.98
N TYR A 106 4.99 13.48 -3.15
CA TYR A 106 3.66 13.03 -3.53
C TYR A 106 2.73 13.01 -2.34
N ALA A 107 1.49 13.45 -2.57
CA ALA A 107 0.39 13.23 -1.66
C ALA A 107 -0.81 12.75 -2.46
N GLY A 108 -1.48 11.69 -2.03
CA GLY A 108 -2.66 11.20 -2.72
C GLY A 108 -3.62 10.47 -1.81
N ALA A 109 -4.83 10.25 -2.32
CA ALA A 109 -5.88 9.54 -1.62
C ALA A 109 -6.71 8.71 -2.60
N ALA A 110 -7.26 7.62 -2.10
CA ALA A 110 -8.28 6.85 -2.78
C ALA A 110 -9.37 6.47 -1.78
N ALA A 111 -10.63 6.67 -2.15
CA ALA A 111 -11.78 6.39 -1.30
C ALA A 111 -12.76 5.44 -1.99
N ALA A 112 -13.51 4.69 -1.18
CA ALA A 112 -14.51 3.76 -1.66
C ALA A 112 -15.68 4.47 -2.38
N GLU A 113 -15.99 5.70 -1.97
CA GLU A 113 -17.02 6.54 -2.60
C GLU A 113 -16.63 7.00 -4.02
N ASP A 114 -15.33 7.06 -4.31
CA ASP A 114 -14.76 7.44 -5.61
C ASP A 114 -14.27 6.21 -6.40
N ASP A 115 -14.90 5.04 -6.21
CA ASP A 115 -14.52 3.77 -6.85
C ASP A 115 -13.04 3.37 -6.68
N TRP A 116 -12.40 3.86 -5.61
CA TRP A 116 -10.96 3.71 -5.37
C TRP A 116 -10.08 4.26 -6.50
N GLN A 117 -10.50 5.35 -7.15
CA GLN A 117 -9.62 6.13 -8.01
C GLN A 117 -8.59 6.85 -7.14
N LEU A 118 -7.29 6.68 -7.45
CA LEU A 118 -6.23 7.42 -6.80
C LEU A 118 -6.16 8.82 -7.39
N VAL A 119 -6.43 9.82 -6.55
CA VAL A 119 -6.17 11.22 -6.86
C VAL A 119 -4.90 11.62 -6.12
N GLY A 120 -3.96 12.23 -6.84
CA GLY A 120 -2.66 12.58 -6.28
C GLY A 120 -2.13 13.90 -6.81
N ILE A 121 -1.39 14.59 -5.95
CA ILE A 121 -0.65 15.81 -6.25
C ILE A 121 0.82 15.46 -6.22
N TYR A 122 1.52 15.91 -7.26
CA TYR A 122 2.94 15.73 -7.46
C TYR A 122 3.64 17.06 -7.23
N ALA A 123 4.56 17.08 -6.28
CA ALA A 123 5.32 18.27 -5.94
C ALA A 123 6.79 17.92 -5.92
N LYS A 124 7.48 18.15 -7.04
CA LYS A 124 8.93 18.14 -7.04
C LYS A 124 9.41 19.33 -6.19
N PRO A 125 10.28 19.13 -5.18
CA PRO A 125 10.89 20.22 -4.43
C PRO A 125 11.60 21.23 -5.32
#